data_AF-A0A6L5QQM9-F1
#
_entry.id   AF-A0A6L5QQM9-F1
#
_cell.length_a   1.000
_cell.length_b   1.000
_cell.length_c   1.000
_cell.angle_alpha   90.00
_cell.angle_beta   90.00
_cell.angle_gamma   90.00
#
_symmetry.space_group_name_H-M   'P 1'
#
loop_
_entity.id
_entity.type
_entity.pdbx_description
1 polymer ?
#
loop_
_entity_poly.entity_id
_entity_poly.type
_entity_poly.pdbx_seq_one_letter_code
_entity_poly.pdbx_strand_id
1 'polypeptide(L)'
;MITVMTSYGIYHQLGANKEIQALAAQHQELKSRSIEELAQMVTDKKITVNQLLHELRLRQEANPEDSGAWMKLGELLTLSAAGSTSPQEPQAETDSMRQLAKQAFNRASQVGNQEQQINTRIEVAKTYLTYREFDSALEQLSLVLLKNNTHEGALMMKGLTESRLEKHQAAIDTWKFLASRRQQDSESAQLINNLIENELERLEFTQSQFIEITINNFANLDLQSFTKAFAIVRPVAGGAPIAVKSIDISELEETIKVTPENLMFSTADFWQAIDLKVEIRFSQTGLAKPETGDIFGQLSPIQGLTPTQNYSLTIDQVVN
;
A
#
# COMPACT_ATOMS: atom_id res chain seq x y z
N MET A 1 -1.67 53.08 -21.61
CA MET A 1 -1.80 51.62 -21.78
C MET A 1 -0.70 51.07 -22.70
N ILE A 2 0.57 51.47 -22.51
CA ILE A 2 1.73 50.96 -23.28
C ILE A 2 2.89 50.59 -22.34
N THR A 3 2.92 51.13 -21.12
CA THR A 3 3.99 50.87 -20.13
C THR A 3 3.84 49.57 -19.33
N VAL A 4 2.68 48.90 -19.39
CA VAL A 4 2.42 47.65 -18.64
C VAL A 4 2.66 46.39 -19.50
N MET A 5 2.65 46.50 -20.83
CA MET A 5 2.90 45.37 -21.74
C MET A 5 4.39 45.18 -22.09
N THR A 6 5.21 46.23 -22.04
CA THR A 6 6.67 46.13 -22.21
C THR A 6 7.37 45.57 -20.98
N SER A 7 6.90 45.87 -19.77
CA SER A 7 7.45 45.29 -18.55
C SER A 7 7.17 43.80 -18.41
N TYR A 8 6.00 43.31 -18.84
CA TYR A 8 5.67 41.87 -18.79
C TYR A 8 6.49 41.03 -19.79
N GLY A 9 6.70 41.54 -21.02
CA GLY A 9 7.51 40.87 -22.04
C GLY A 9 9.01 40.84 -21.72
N ILE A 10 9.53 41.92 -21.13
CA ILE A 10 10.94 42.01 -20.71
C ILE A 10 11.21 41.19 -19.44
N TYR A 11 10.26 41.12 -18.49
CA TYR A 11 10.41 40.26 -17.30
C TYR A 11 10.38 38.76 -17.65
N HIS A 12 9.52 38.35 -18.60
CA HIS A 12 9.49 36.96 -19.08
C HIS A 12 10.71 36.60 -19.92
N GLN A 13 11.21 37.51 -20.78
CA GLN A 13 12.43 37.24 -21.57
C GLN A 13 13.71 37.30 -20.74
N LEU A 14 13.86 38.27 -19.81
CA LEU A 14 15.05 38.36 -18.95
C LEU A 14 15.04 37.31 -17.83
N GLY A 15 13.88 36.98 -17.28
CA GLY A 15 13.72 35.93 -16.27
C GLY A 15 14.05 34.55 -16.82
N ALA A 16 13.42 34.18 -17.95
CA ALA A 16 13.69 32.90 -18.61
C ALA A 16 15.15 32.78 -19.08
N ASN A 17 15.77 33.87 -19.55
CA ASN A 17 17.17 33.84 -19.99
C ASN A 17 18.14 33.70 -18.80
N LYS A 18 17.85 34.30 -17.64
CA LYS A 18 18.63 34.07 -16.41
C LYS A 18 18.48 32.66 -15.88
N GLU A 19 17.27 32.12 -15.89
CA GLU A 19 17.02 30.73 -15.49
C GLU A 19 17.76 29.75 -16.40
N ILE A 20 17.67 29.93 -17.72
CA ILE A 20 18.41 29.10 -18.69
C ILE A 20 19.93 29.22 -18.51
N GLN A 21 20.45 30.41 -18.23
CA GLN A 21 21.88 30.60 -17.95
C GLN A 21 22.32 29.92 -16.64
N ALA A 22 21.53 30.02 -15.58
CA ALA A 22 21.79 29.34 -14.32
C ALA A 22 21.76 27.82 -14.48
N LEU A 23 20.77 27.32 -15.23
CA LEU A 23 20.62 25.92 -15.58
C LEU A 23 21.79 25.40 -16.41
N ALA A 24 22.24 26.18 -17.40
CA ALA A 24 23.39 25.85 -18.24
C ALA A 24 24.69 25.85 -17.43
N ALA A 25 24.90 26.83 -16.55
CA ALA A 25 26.07 26.88 -15.67
C ALA A 25 26.09 25.67 -14.73
N GLN A 26 24.94 25.32 -14.16
CA GLN A 26 24.78 24.15 -13.32
C GLN A 26 25.06 22.85 -14.09
N HIS A 27 24.55 22.72 -15.32
CA HIS A 27 24.88 21.58 -16.18
C HIS A 27 26.39 21.51 -16.46
N GLN A 28 27.06 22.64 -16.74
CA GLN A 28 28.52 22.64 -16.95
C GLN A 28 29.30 22.13 -15.75
N GLU A 29 28.83 22.43 -14.53
CA GLU A 29 29.43 21.97 -13.28
C GLU A 29 29.18 20.47 -13.02
N LEU A 30 27.99 19.98 -13.36
CA LEU A 30 27.54 18.63 -13.04
C LEU A 30 27.84 17.60 -14.12
N LYS A 31 27.91 17.98 -15.41
CA LYS A 31 28.00 17.05 -16.55
C LYS A 31 29.21 16.12 -16.54
N SER A 32 30.33 16.53 -15.94
CA SER A 32 31.55 15.71 -15.86
C SER A 32 31.55 14.75 -14.68
N ARG A 33 30.57 14.85 -13.78
CA ARG A 33 30.46 14.00 -12.60
C ARG A 33 29.86 12.64 -12.96
N SER A 34 30.30 11.59 -12.29
CA SER A 34 29.64 10.30 -12.38
C SER A 34 28.27 10.33 -11.69
N ILE A 35 27.42 9.35 -11.98
CA ILE A 35 26.09 9.25 -11.36
C ILE A 35 26.18 9.04 -9.85
N GLU A 36 27.21 8.30 -9.41
CA GLU A 36 27.51 8.05 -8.01
C GLU A 36 27.90 9.34 -7.30
N GLU A 37 28.76 10.15 -7.92
CA GLU A 37 29.12 11.46 -7.39
C GLU A 37 27.90 12.36 -7.27
N LEU A 38 27.03 12.39 -8.29
CA LEU A 38 25.81 13.21 -8.26
C LEU A 38 24.83 12.77 -7.17
N ALA A 39 24.63 11.46 -6.99
CA ALA A 39 23.79 10.94 -5.92
C ALA A 39 24.37 11.29 -4.54
N GLN A 40 25.68 11.14 -4.36
CA GLN A 40 26.35 11.52 -3.12
C GLN A 40 26.24 13.03 -2.84
N MET A 41 26.30 13.86 -3.87
CA MET A 41 26.12 15.31 -3.72
C MET A 41 24.72 15.70 -3.25
N VAL A 42 23.67 14.92 -3.59
CA VAL A 42 22.32 15.10 -3.03
C VAL A 42 22.31 14.72 -1.55
N THR A 43 22.88 13.56 -1.20
CA THR A 43 22.99 13.09 0.20
C THR A 43 23.77 14.09 1.06
N ASP A 44 24.85 14.65 0.53
CA ASP A 44 25.68 15.68 1.18
C ASP A 44 25.01 17.08 1.19
N LYS A 45 23.80 17.22 0.65
CA LYS A 45 23.07 18.50 0.50
C LYS A 45 23.84 19.57 -0.27
N LYS A 46 24.79 19.16 -1.13
CA LYS A 46 25.56 20.04 -2.03
C LYS A 46 24.74 20.47 -3.25
N ILE A 47 23.82 19.61 -3.69
CA ILE A 47 22.80 19.93 -4.70
C ILE A 47 21.44 19.44 -4.22
N THR A 48 20.38 20.05 -4.74
CA THR A 48 19.00 19.64 -4.44
C THR A 48 18.55 18.47 -5.32
N VAL A 49 17.50 17.78 -4.90
CA VAL A 49 16.84 16.70 -5.68
C VAL A 49 16.37 17.21 -7.05
N ASN A 50 15.87 18.45 -7.12
CA ASN A 50 15.45 19.09 -8.38
C ASN A 50 16.63 19.36 -9.33
N GLN A 51 17.79 19.71 -8.79
CA GLN A 51 19.01 19.92 -9.57
C GLN A 51 19.53 18.61 -10.16
N LEU A 52 19.50 17.52 -9.39
CA LEU A 52 19.79 16.18 -9.89
C LEU A 52 18.80 15.81 -11.01
N LEU A 53 17.49 15.96 -10.78
CA LEU A 53 16.45 15.70 -11.77
C LEU A 53 16.71 16.36 -13.12
N HIS A 54 17.10 17.64 -13.06
CA HIS A 54 17.37 18.40 -14.27
C HIS A 54 18.58 17.85 -15.02
N GLU A 55 19.67 17.60 -14.31
CA GLU A 55 20.88 17.01 -14.89
C GLU A 55 20.60 15.64 -15.50
N LEU A 56 19.80 14.81 -14.84
CA LEU A 56 19.38 13.51 -15.36
C LEU A 56 18.61 13.65 -16.67
N ARG A 57 17.67 14.59 -16.77
CA ARG A 57 16.94 14.84 -18.02
C ARG A 57 17.87 15.24 -19.15
N LEU A 58 18.85 16.13 -18.89
CA LEU A 58 19.84 16.53 -19.89
C LEU A 58 20.71 15.35 -20.33
N ARG A 59 21.15 14.51 -19.39
CA ARG A 59 21.88 13.27 -19.71
C ARG A 59 21.02 12.26 -20.46
N GLN A 60 19.72 12.21 -20.18
CA GLN A 60 18.77 11.38 -20.91
C GLN A 60 18.65 11.78 -22.38
N GLU A 61 18.71 13.08 -22.67
CA GLU A 61 18.74 13.56 -24.05
C GLU A 61 20.09 13.28 -24.73
N ALA A 62 21.20 13.33 -23.97
CA ALA A 62 22.54 13.11 -24.50
C ALA A 62 22.91 11.64 -24.71
N ASN A 63 22.45 10.73 -23.84
CA ASN A 63 22.72 9.29 -23.92
C ASN A 63 21.55 8.45 -23.35
N PRO A 64 20.44 8.31 -24.10
CA PRO A 64 19.24 7.60 -23.63
C PRO A 64 19.42 6.09 -23.48
N GLU A 65 20.46 5.49 -24.06
CA GLU A 65 20.62 4.03 -24.17
C GLU A 65 21.54 3.42 -23.10
N ASP A 66 22.05 4.21 -22.14
CA ASP A 66 22.87 3.68 -21.06
C ASP A 66 22.02 3.13 -19.91
N SER A 67 21.50 1.91 -20.09
CA SER A 67 20.65 1.26 -19.08
C SER A 67 21.37 1.03 -17.74
N GLY A 68 22.67 0.78 -17.76
CA GLY A 68 23.48 0.52 -16.56
C GLY A 68 23.61 1.77 -15.69
N ALA A 69 23.85 2.92 -16.33
CA ALA A 69 23.85 4.22 -15.67
C ALA A 69 22.50 4.52 -14.97
N TRP A 70 21.39 4.29 -15.67
CA TRP A 70 20.04 4.46 -15.12
C TRP A 70 19.74 3.50 -13.97
N MET A 71 20.18 2.25 -14.07
CA MET A 71 19.98 1.25 -13.03
C MET A 71 20.70 1.65 -11.74
N LYS A 72 21.98 2.00 -11.85
CA LYS A 72 22.82 2.37 -10.71
C LYS A 72 22.33 3.63 -10.00
N LEU A 73 21.84 4.61 -10.76
CA LEU A 73 21.19 5.78 -10.21
C LEU A 73 19.97 5.43 -9.36
N GLY A 74 19.08 4.57 -9.90
CA GLY A 74 17.88 4.15 -9.18
C GLY A 74 18.21 3.43 -7.88
N GLU A 75 19.23 2.56 -7.90
CA GLU A 75 19.74 1.87 -6.71
C GLU A 75 20.22 2.85 -5.64
N LEU A 76 21.04 3.83 -6.02
CA LEU A 76 21.59 4.83 -5.10
C LEU A 76 20.50 5.70 -4.48
N LEU A 77 19.50 6.10 -5.28
CA LEU A 77 18.36 6.89 -4.80
C LEU A 77 17.47 6.08 -3.86
N THR A 78 17.26 4.80 -4.15
CA THR A 78 16.50 3.89 -3.28
C THR A 78 17.23 3.68 -1.95
N LEU A 79 18.54 3.42 -2.01
CA LEU A 79 19.39 3.30 -0.83
C LEU A 79 19.36 4.57 0.03
N SER A 80 19.49 5.74 -0.61
CA SER A 80 19.47 7.03 0.09
C SER A 80 18.12 7.27 0.76
N ALA A 81 17.02 7.01 0.06
CA ALA A 81 15.68 7.10 0.63
C ALA A 81 15.43 6.11 1.78
N ALA A 82 16.04 4.91 1.74
CA ALA A 82 15.94 3.93 2.80
C ALA A 82 16.81 4.28 4.03
N GLY A 83 17.96 4.93 3.83
CA GLY A 83 18.86 5.37 4.90
C GLY A 83 18.38 6.58 5.70
N SER A 84 17.47 7.38 5.12
CA SER A 84 16.85 8.60 5.68
C SER A 84 15.84 8.36 6.82
N THR A 85 16.13 7.44 7.76
CA THR A 85 15.24 7.15 8.92
C THR A 85 15.38 8.14 10.08
N SER A 86 16.13 9.22 9.91
CA SER A 86 16.25 10.27 10.94
C SER A 86 14.92 11.02 11.06
N PRO A 87 14.33 11.16 12.27
CA PRO A 87 13.09 11.92 12.52
C PRO A 87 13.11 13.40 12.10
N GLN A 88 14.26 13.89 11.63
CA GLN A 88 14.54 15.27 11.32
C GLN A 88 14.61 15.57 9.81
N GLU A 89 14.58 14.56 8.94
CA GLU A 89 14.55 14.79 7.49
C GLU A 89 13.13 15.06 6.98
N PRO A 90 12.92 16.07 6.12
CA PRO A 90 11.60 16.34 5.56
C PRO A 90 11.11 15.15 4.74
N GLN A 91 9.97 14.58 5.12
CA GLN A 91 9.33 13.46 4.41
C GLN A 91 9.19 13.71 2.89
N ALA A 92 9.01 14.98 2.49
CA ALA A 92 8.94 15.40 1.09
C ALA A 92 10.24 15.14 0.29
N GLU A 93 11.41 15.22 0.91
CA GLU A 93 12.69 14.95 0.24
C GLU A 93 12.87 13.44 -0.01
N THR A 94 12.56 12.60 0.97
CA THR A 94 12.57 11.14 0.84
C THR A 94 11.60 10.67 -0.25
N ASP A 95 10.38 11.20 -0.27
CA ASP A 95 9.38 10.87 -1.29
C ASP A 95 9.83 11.30 -2.69
N SER A 96 10.48 12.47 -2.79
CA SER A 96 11.07 12.93 -4.05
C SER A 96 12.16 11.96 -4.54
N MET A 97 13.07 11.52 -3.67
CA MET A 97 14.10 10.54 -4.03
C MET A 97 13.51 9.20 -4.50
N ARG A 98 12.45 8.70 -3.84
CA ARG A 98 11.74 7.49 -4.29
C ARG A 98 11.14 7.66 -5.68
N GLN A 99 10.53 8.81 -5.96
CA GLN A 99 10.01 9.10 -7.30
C GLN A 99 11.12 9.13 -8.36
N LEU A 100 12.29 9.66 -8.02
CA LEU A 100 13.44 9.67 -8.93
C LEU A 100 13.98 8.27 -9.19
N ALA A 101 14.07 7.45 -8.14
CA ALA A 101 14.47 6.06 -8.29
C ALA A 101 13.54 5.34 -9.26
N LYS A 102 12.22 5.51 -9.10
CA LYS A 102 11.21 4.95 -10.01
C LYS A 102 11.38 5.44 -11.45
N GLN A 103 11.66 6.73 -11.66
CA GLN A 103 11.93 7.26 -12.99
C GLN A 103 13.19 6.64 -13.62
N ALA A 104 14.28 6.58 -12.86
CA ALA A 104 15.55 6.00 -13.30
C ALA A 104 15.37 4.52 -13.69
N PHE A 105 14.74 3.71 -12.85
CA PHE A 105 14.47 2.30 -13.15
C PHE A 105 13.55 2.09 -14.34
N ASN A 106 12.51 2.93 -14.49
CA ASN A 106 11.65 2.87 -15.66
C ASN A 106 12.42 3.16 -16.95
N ARG A 107 13.41 4.07 -16.92
CA ARG A 107 14.30 4.31 -18.06
C ARG A 107 15.22 3.14 -18.32
N ALA A 108 15.91 2.62 -17.30
CA ALA A 108 16.75 1.43 -17.44
C ALA A 108 15.97 0.29 -18.11
N SER A 109 14.73 0.09 -17.71
CA SER A 109 13.82 -0.97 -18.17
C SER A 109 13.17 -0.74 -19.55
N GLN A 110 13.49 0.37 -20.23
CA GLN A 110 13.01 0.70 -21.58
C GLN A 110 14.08 0.50 -22.65
N VAL A 111 15.35 0.38 -22.26
CA VAL A 111 16.48 0.27 -23.17
C VAL A 111 16.67 -1.19 -23.62
N GLY A 112 17.07 -1.36 -24.88
CA GLY A 112 17.40 -2.66 -25.45
C GLY A 112 16.19 -3.46 -25.96
N ASN A 113 16.42 -4.71 -26.31
CA ASN A 113 15.39 -5.63 -26.79
C ASN A 113 14.47 -6.12 -25.64
N GLN A 114 13.42 -6.87 -25.98
CA GLN A 114 12.44 -7.33 -24.99
C GLN A 114 13.07 -8.19 -23.86
N GLU A 115 14.01 -9.07 -24.20
CA GLU A 115 14.68 -9.92 -23.22
C GLU A 115 15.51 -9.08 -22.23
N GLN A 116 16.28 -8.13 -22.76
CA GLN A 116 17.05 -7.17 -21.95
C GLN A 116 16.13 -6.37 -21.03
N GLN A 117 15.01 -5.85 -21.54
CA GLN A 117 14.04 -5.12 -20.73
C GLN A 117 13.42 -5.98 -19.62
N ILE A 118 13.12 -7.26 -19.91
CA ILE A 118 12.62 -8.20 -18.89
C ILE A 118 13.69 -8.40 -17.81
N ASN A 119 14.92 -8.70 -18.21
CA ASN A 119 16.03 -8.91 -17.28
C ASN A 119 16.28 -7.68 -16.40
N THR A 120 16.27 -6.48 -16.98
CA THR A 120 16.41 -5.24 -16.20
C THR A 120 15.28 -5.08 -15.19
N ARG A 121 14.02 -5.34 -15.56
CA ARG A 121 12.89 -5.25 -14.61
C ARG A 121 12.98 -6.27 -13.48
N ILE A 122 13.52 -7.46 -13.75
CA ILE A 122 13.80 -8.45 -12.72
C ILE A 122 14.83 -7.94 -11.73
N GLU A 123 15.93 -7.34 -12.21
CA GLU A 123 16.94 -6.73 -11.32
C GLU A 123 16.35 -5.56 -10.53
N VAL A 124 15.55 -4.68 -11.15
CA VAL A 124 14.85 -3.60 -10.44
C VAL A 124 13.95 -4.16 -9.33
N ALA A 125 13.17 -5.21 -9.63
CA ALA A 125 12.32 -5.84 -8.64
C ALA A 125 13.13 -6.38 -7.46
N LYS A 126 14.26 -7.06 -7.72
CA LYS A 126 15.17 -7.54 -6.67
C LYS A 126 15.70 -6.39 -5.81
N THR A 127 16.10 -5.28 -6.43
CA THR A 127 16.54 -4.09 -5.71
C THR A 127 15.46 -3.59 -4.75
N TYR A 128 14.21 -3.44 -5.23
CA TYR A 128 13.11 -3.05 -4.37
C TYR A 128 12.85 -4.05 -3.24
N LEU A 129 12.96 -5.36 -3.49
CA LEU A 129 12.84 -6.38 -2.45
C LEU A 129 13.94 -6.28 -1.39
N THR A 130 15.18 -6.01 -1.79
CA THR A 130 16.31 -5.79 -0.87
C THR A 130 16.02 -4.63 0.09
N TYR A 131 15.40 -3.56 -0.42
CA TYR A 131 15.02 -2.39 0.39
C TYR A 131 13.61 -2.48 0.99
N ARG A 132 12.96 -3.66 0.91
CA ARG A 132 11.60 -3.92 1.43
C ARG A 132 10.52 -3.00 0.85
N GLU A 133 10.74 -2.44 -0.33
CA GLU A 133 9.72 -1.70 -1.09
C GLU A 133 8.84 -2.68 -1.89
N PHE A 134 8.05 -3.48 -1.16
CA PHE A 134 7.31 -4.61 -1.74
C PHE A 134 6.28 -4.21 -2.81
N ASP A 135 5.59 -3.08 -2.66
CA ASP A 135 4.64 -2.59 -3.68
C ASP A 135 5.35 -2.21 -4.98
N SER A 136 6.48 -1.50 -4.90
CA SER A 136 7.32 -1.16 -6.06
C SER A 136 7.86 -2.42 -6.74
N ALA A 137 8.26 -3.43 -5.96
CA ALA A 137 8.68 -4.72 -6.50
C ALA A 137 7.53 -5.43 -7.25
N LEU A 138 6.32 -5.47 -6.67
CA LEU A 138 5.14 -6.07 -7.32
C LEU A 138 4.79 -5.40 -8.65
N GLU A 139 4.90 -4.07 -8.73
CA GLU A 139 4.67 -3.34 -9.97
C GLU A 139 5.62 -3.83 -11.08
N GLN A 140 6.91 -3.93 -10.79
CA GLN A 140 7.91 -4.36 -11.77
C GLN A 140 7.72 -5.82 -12.18
N LEU A 141 7.42 -6.71 -11.23
CA LEU A 141 7.13 -8.12 -11.51
C LEU A 141 5.89 -8.27 -12.39
N SER A 142 4.86 -7.45 -12.14
CA SER A 142 3.65 -7.44 -12.97
C SER A 142 3.93 -6.99 -14.40
N LEU A 143 4.82 -6.01 -14.59
CA LEU A 143 5.25 -5.57 -15.92
C LEU A 143 6.08 -6.63 -16.66
N VAL A 144 6.87 -7.44 -15.94
CA VAL A 144 7.54 -8.61 -16.53
C VAL A 144 6.50 -9.63 -17.00
N LEU A 145 5.54 -9.97 -16.15
CA LEU A 145 4.50 -10.97 -16.44
C LEU A 145 3.52 -10.52 -17.52
N LEU A 146 3.34 -9.21 -17.73
CA LEU A 146 2.60 -8.70 -18.87
C LEU A 146 3.28 -9.05 -20.21
N LYS A 147 4.62 -9.05 -20.24
CA LYS A 147 5.41 -9.36 -21.45
C LYS A 147 5.72 -10.84 -21.60
N ASN A 148 5.93 -11.54 -20.49
CA ASN A 148 6.16 -12.97 -20.42
C ASN A 148 5.41 -13.53 -19.21
N ASN A 149 4.16 -13.92 -19.42
CA ASN A 149 3.26 -14.38 -18.36
C ASN A 149 3.68 -15.71 -17.73
N THR A 150 4.66 -16.41 -18.31
CA THR A 150 5.22 -17.65 -17.79
C THR A 150 6.63 -17.49 -17.23
N HIS A 151 7.11 -16.25 -17.03
CA HIS A 151 8.45 -16.02 -16.50
C HIS A 151 8.57 -16.55 -15.05
N GLU A 152 9.18 -17.72 -14.88
CA GLU A 152 9.15 -18.48 -13.63
C GLU A 152 9.72 -17.71 -12.43
N GLY A 153 10.87 -17.05 -12.62
CA GLY A 153 11.48 -16.25 -11.56
C GLY A 153 10.60 -15.06 -11.15
N ALA A 154 9.80 -14.52 -12.08
CA ALA A 154 8.91 -13.40 -11.78
C ALA A 154 7.68 -13.88 -11.01
N LEU A 155 7.10 -15.01 -11.41
CA LEU A 155 6.00 -15.66 -10.69
C LEU A 155 6.41 -16.02 -9.26
N MET A 156 7.59 -16.62 -9.09
CA MET A 156 8.09 -17.01 -7.77
C MET A 156 8.28 -15.78 -6.86
N MET A 157 8.97 -14.73 -7.34
CA MET A 157 9.15 -13.50 -6.58
C MET A 157 7.81 -12.79 -6.31
N LYS A 158 6.87 -12.79 -7.25
CA LYS A 158 5.54 -12.18 -7.07
C LYS A 158 4.80 -12.86 -5.93
N GLY A 159 4.70 -14.19 -5.92
CA GLY A 159 4.02 -14.91 -4.84
C GLY A 159 4.69 -14.69 -3.48
N LEU A 160 6.04 -14.68 -3.43
CA LEU A 160 6.77 -14.34 -2.19
C LEU A 160 6.46 -12.92 -1.71
N THR A 161 6.38 -11.96 -2.63
CA THR A 161 6.10 -10.56 -2.31
C THR A 161 4.65 -10.35 -1.87
N GLU A 162 3.70 -11.05 -2.50
CA GLU A 162 2.29 -11.06 -2.10
C GLU A 162 2.11 -11.65 -0.70
N SER A 163 2.77 -12.76 -0.39
CA SER A 163 2.80 -13.35 0.97
C SER A 163 3.36 -12.38 2.01
N ARG A 164 4.45 -11.66 1.70
CA ARG A 164 5.04 -10.63 2.58
C ARG A 164 4.12 -9.43 2.84
N LEU A 165 3.21 -9.16 1.92
CA LEU A 165 2.18 -8.12 2.03
C LEU A 165 0.85 -8.66 2.58
N GLU A 166 0.85 -9.88 3.14
CA GLU A 166 -0.34 -10.55 3.71
C GLU A 166 -1.48 -10.74 2.69
N LYS A 167 -1.16 -10.67 1.39
CA LYS A 167 -2.07 -10.96 0.28
C LYS A 167 -2.11 -12.48 0.03
N HIS A 168 -2.47 -13.24 1.05
CA HIS A 168 -2.37 -14.71 1.09
C HIS A 168 -3.03 -15.38 -0.13
N GLN A 169 -4.27 -15.00 -0.47
CA GLN A 169 -4.98 -15.56 -1.62
C GLN A 169 -4.25 -15.31 -2.95
N ALA A 170 -3.74 -14.08 -3.15
CA ALA A 170 -3.02 -13.73 -4.38
C ALA A 170 -1.71 -14.54 -4.52
N ALA A 171 -0.99 -14.73 -3.41
CA ALA A 171 0.22 -15.56 -3.37
C ALA A 171 -0.08 -17.01 -3.76
N ILE A 172 -1.14 -17.59 -3.17
CA ILE A 172 -1.63 -18.94 -3.48
C ILE A 172 -1.94 -19.08 -4.96
N ASP A 173 -2.69 -18.13 -5.54
CA ASP A 173 -3.09 -18.17 -6.95
C ASP A 173 -1.87 -18.10 -7.88
N THR A 174 -0.92 -17.20 -7.58
CA THR A 174 0.34 -17.07 -8.32
C THR A 174 1.14 -18.37 -8.30
N TRP A 175 1.27 -19.02 -7.13
CA TRP A 175 2.03 -20.25 -6.99
C TRP A 175 1.32 -21.47 -7.56
N LYS A 176 -0.01 -21.58 -7.46
CA LYS A 176 -0.78 -22.62 -8.16
C LYS A 176 -0.58 -22.52 -9.66
N PHE A 177 -0.60 -21.31 -10.20
CA PHE A 177 -0.30 -21.08 -11.60
C PHE A 177 1.13 -21.53 -11.96
N LEU A 178 2.14 -21.22 -11.15
CA LEU A 178 3.50 -21.69 -11.36
C LEU A 178 3.62 -23.23 -11.27
N ALA A 179 3.01 -23.84 -10.25
CA ALA A 179 3.05 -25.28 -9.99
C ALA A 179 2.39 -26.09 -11.11
N SER A 180 1.30 -25.58 -11.72
CA SER A 180 0.59 -26.25 -12.83
C SER A 180 1.46 -26.53 -14.07
N ARG A 181 2.64 -25.91 -14.14
CA ARG A 181 3.61 -26.06 -15.25
C ARG A 181 4.79 -26.95 -14.91
N ARG A 182 4.86 -27.47 -13.68
CA ARG A 182 5.92 -28.35 -13.22
C ARG A 182 5.48 -29.80 -13.35
N GLN A 183 6.45 -30.70 -13.44
CA GLN A 183 6.17 -32.13 -13.23
C GLN A 183 5.76 -32.33 -11.76
N GLN A 184 4.64 -33.01 -11.54
CA GLN A 184 3.96 -33.15 -10.25
C GLN A 184 4.88 -33.68 -9.12
N ASP A 185 5.85 -34.52 -9.46
CA ASP A 185 6.77 -35.15 -8.50
C ASP A 185 8.17 -34.50 -8.47
N SER A 186 8.37 -33.37 -9.15
CA SER A 186 9.65 -32.66 -9.09
C SER A 186 9.86 -31.99 -7.74
N GLU A 187 11.12 -31.90 -7.29
CA GLU A 187 11.48 -31.17 -6.07
C GLU A 187 10.96 -29.73 -6.09
N SER A 188 11.01 -29.06 -7.26
CA SER A 188 10.46 -27.73 -7.43
C SER A 188 8.94 -27.67 -7.22
N ALA A 189 8.18 -28.67 -7.68
CA ALA A 189 6.74 -28.72 -7.47
C ALA A 189 6.40 -28.93 -5.99
N GLN A 190 7.12 -29.82 -5.30
CA GLN A 190 6.96 -30.04 -3.87
C GLN A 190 7.24 -28.79 -3.05
N LEU A 191 8.32 -28.05 -3.35
CA LEU A 191 8.63 -26.78 -2.68
C LEU A 191 7.51 -25.74 -2.87
N ILE A 192 6.95 -25.62 -4.08
CA ILE A 192 5.85 -24.67 -4.33
C ILE A 192 4.57 -25.12 -3.63
N ASN A 193 4.27 -26.41 -3.59
CA ASN A 193 3.10 -26.93 -2.87
C ASN A 193 3.20 -26.68 -1.37
N ASN A 194 4.38 -26.86 -0.76
CA ASN A 194 4.60 -26.50 0.65
C ASN A 194 4.36 -25.00 0.90
N LEU A 195 4.76 -24.12 -0.03
CA LEU A 195 4.48 -22.69 0.09
C LEU A 195 2.96 -22.41 0.02
N ILE A 196 2.25 -23.09 -0.88
CA ILE A 196 0.79 -22.97 -1.01
C ILE A 196 0.10 -23.45 0.27
N GLU A 197 0.50 -24.60 0.83
CA GLU A 197 -0.08 -25.15 2.07
C GLU A 197 0.11 -24.19 3.25
N ASN A 198 1.33 -23.66 3.44
CA ASN A 198 1.60 -22.68 4.49
C ASN A 198 0.75 -21.40 4.35
N GLU A 199 0.54 -20.91 3.14
CA GLU A 199 -0.31 -19.73 2.92
C GLU A 199 -1.80 -20.05 3.05
N LEU A 200 -2.24 -21.27 2.72
CA LEU A 200 -3.60 -21.74 3.00
C LEU A 200 -3.88 -21.75 4.50
N GLU A 201 -2.96 -22.28 5.31
CA GLU A 201 -3.08 -22.27 6.78
C GLU A 201 -3.18 -20.84 7.32
N ARG A 202 -2.36 -19.90 6.80
CA ARG A 202 -2.42 -18.48 7.18
C ARG A 202 -3.73 -17.81 6.77
N LEU A 203 -4.23 -18.13 5.58
CA LEU A 203 -5.51 -17.63 5.09
C LEU A 203 -6.67 -18.15 5.95
N GLU A 204 -6.70 -19.45 6.24
CA GLU A 204 -7.70 -20.06 7.12
C GLU A 204 -7.63 -19.47 8.53
N PHE A 205 -6.41 -19.30 9.06
CA PHE A 205 -6.22 -18.66 10.36
C PHE A 205 -6.82 -17.24 10.35
N THR A 206 -6.47 -16.40 9.37
CA THR A 206 -6.99 -15.04 9.24
C THR A 206 -8.51 -15.01 9.09
N GLN A 207 -9.07 -15.91 8.28
CA GLN A 207 -10.51 -16.05 8.10
C GLN A 207 -11.25 -16.55 9.35
N SER A 208 -10.55 -17.21 10.28
CA SER A 208 -11.08 -17.60 11.60
C SER A 208 -10.98 -16.51 12.67
N GLN A 209 -10.28 -15.40 12.38
CA GLN A 209 -10.13 -14.27 13.31
C GLN A 209 -11.35 -13.34 13.27
N PHE A 210 -12.48 -13.81 13.82
CA PHE A 210 -13.69 -12.99 13.99
C PHE A 210 -14.39 -13.31 15.30
N ILE A 211 -15.19 -12.39 15.82
CA ILE A 211 -16.26 -12.72 16.77
C ILE A 211 -17.59 -12.78 16.02
N GLU A 212 -18.51 -13.58 16.51
CA GLU A 212 -19.89 -13.61 16.00
C GLU A 212 -20.81 -12.88 16.97
N ILE A 213 -21.72 -12.08 16.43
CA ILE A 213 -22.77 -11.41 17.21
C ILE A 213 -24.12 -11.89 16.65
N THR A 214 -24.86 -12.65 17.44
CA THR A 214 -26.16 -13.19 17.06
C THR A 214 -27.29 -12.32 17.62
N ILE A 215 -28.25 -11.96 16.77
CA ILE A 215 -29.41 -11.15 17.16
C ILE A 215 -30.58 -12.09 17.44
N ASN A 216 -30.83 -12.40 18.71
CA ASN A 216 -31.80 -13.42 19.13
C ASN A 216 -33.23 -13.17 18.65
N ASN A 217 -33.62 -11.91 18.49
CA ASN A 217 -34.96 -11.51 18.05
C ASN A 217 -35.00 -11.04 16.59
N PHE A 218 -34.01 -11.39 15.77
CA PHE A 218 -33.86 -10.90 14.39
C PHE A 218 -35.14 -11.03 13.57
N ALA A 219 -35.76 -12.22 13.59
CA ALA A 219 -36.99 -12.50 12.85
C ALA A 219 -38.21 -11.66 13.27
N ASN A 220 -38.17 -11.04 14.46
CA ASN A 220 -39.24 -10.22 15.01
C ASN A 220 -39.00 -8.71 14.84
N LEU A 221 -37.87 -8.30 14.25
CA LEU A 221 -37.53 -6.89 14.06
C LEU A 221 -38.20 -6.35 12.80
N ASP A 222 -38.89 -5.21 12.95
CA ASP A 222 -39.32 -4.42 11.81
C ASP A 222 -38.17 -3.53 11.31
N LEU A 223 -37.46 -4.03 10.30
CA LEU A 223 -36.27 -3.38 9.78
C LEU A 223 -36.55 -2.33 8.69
N GLN A 224 -37.82 -2.15 8.27
CA GLN A 224 -38.15 -1.30 7.11
C GLN A 224 -37.85 0.18 7.32
N SER A 225 -37.80 0.63 8.57
CA SER A 225 -37.53 2.02 8.94
C SER A 225 -36.03 2.35 9.07
N PHE A 226 -35.14 1.37 8.90
CA PHE A 226 -33.71 1.53 9.07
C PHE A 226 -32.96 1.36 7.75
N THR A 227 -31.85 2.08 7.60
CA THR A 227 -31.00 2.00 6.40
C THR A 227 -29.71 1.23 6.64
N LYS A 228 -29.15 1.33 7.85
CA LYS A 228 -27.91 0.65 8.23
C LYS A 228 -27.99 0.03 9.62
N ALA A 229 -27.25 -1.05 9.81
CA ALA A 229 -26.87 -1.58 11.10
C ALA A 229 -25.39 -1.28 11.38
N PHE A 230 -25.06 -1.04 12.65
CA PHE A 230 -23.71 -0.86 13.14
C PHE A 230 -23.43 -1.89 14.23
N ALA A 231 -22.44 -2.75 13.99
CA ALA A 231 -21.87 -3.61 15.02
C ALA A 231 -20.67 -2.91 15.64
N ILE A 232 -20.75 -2.62 16.94
CA ILE A 232 -19.84 -1.74 17.65
C ILE A 232 -19.21 -2.50 18.81
N VAL A 233 -17.88 -2.50 18.86
CA VAL A 233 -17.11 -3.00 20.00
C VAL A 233 -16.41 -1.81 20.65
N ARG A 234 -16.62 -1.58 21.95
CA ARG A 234 -16.02 -0.44 22.65
C ARG A 234 -15.77 -0.71 24.13
N PRO A 235 -14.87 0.06 24.79
CA PRO A 235 -14.67 -0.07 26.22
C PRO A 235 -15.93 0.30 27.01
N VAL A 236 -16.17 -0.40 28.12
CA VAL A 236 -17.26 -0.10 29.07
C VAL A 236 -17.06 1.29 29.68
N ALA A 237 -15.80 1.70 29.90
CA ALA A 237 -15.44 3.04 30.39
C ALA A 237 -15.86 4.18 29.43
N GLY A 238 -16.30 3.85 28.21
CA GLY A 238 -16.67 4.82 27.18
C GLY A 238 -15.51 5.16 26.24
N GLY A 239 -15.61 6.30 25.55
CA GLY A 239 -14.62 6.72 24.55
C GLY A 239 -14.89 6.19 23.13
N ALA A 240 -13.93 6.36 22.23
CA ALA A 240 -14.07 5.92 20.84
C ALA A 240 -14.22 4.39 20.75
N PRO A 241 -15.02 3.87 19.81
CA PRO A 241 -15.07 2.43 19.55
C PRO A 241 -13.71 1.87 19.13
N ILE A 242 -13.47 0.62 19.50
CA ILE A 242 -12.29 -0.14 19.06
C ILE A 242 -12.52 -0.65 17.65
N ALA A 243 -13.71 -1.22 17.39
CA ALA A 243 -14.11 -1.70 16.08
C ALA A 243 -15.54 -1.29 15.76
N VAL A 244 -15.79 -0.99 14.49
CA VAL A 244 -17.12 -0.70 13.95
C VAL A 244 -17.28 -1.37 12.60
N LYS A 245 -18.29 -2.21 12.46
CA LYS A 245 -18.74 -2.72 11.17
C LYS A 245 -20.06 -2.06 10.79
N SER A 246 -20.09 -1.38 9.65
CA SER A 246 -21.32 -0.85 9.06
C SER A 246 -21.86 -1.84 8.04
N ILE A 247 -23.17 -2.07 8.08
CA ILE A 247 -23.86 -3.07 7.25
C ILE A 247 -25.12 -2.40 6.70
N ASP A 248 -25.35 -2.51 5.39
CA ASP A 248 -26.63 -2.08 4.81
C ASP A 248 -27.73 -3.05 5.23
N ILE A 249 -28.91 -2.55 5.58
CA ILE A 249 -30.01 -3.41 6.09
C ILE A 249 -30.41 -4.48 5.08
N SER A 250 -30.25 -4.23 3.78
CA SER A 250 -30.48 -5.22 2.71
C SER A 250 -29.51 -6.39 2.72
N GLU A 251 -28.34 -6.24 3.34
CA GLU A 251 -27.27 -7.24 3.44
C GLU A 251 -27.18 -7.83 4.86
N LEU A 252 -28.07 -7.43 5.75
CA LEU A 252 -28.02 -7.82 7.14
C LEU A 252 -28.49 -9.26 7.33
N GLU A 253 -27.66 -10.03 8.04
CA GLU A 253 -27.97 -11.40 8.48
C GLU A 253 -28.21 -11.44 9.99
N GLU A 254 -28.83 -12.51 10.47
CA GLU A 254 -29.06 -12.76 11.91
C GLU A 254 -27.76 -12.78 12.72
N THR A 255 -26.68 -13.26 12.11
CA THR A 255 -25.35 -13.35 12.71
C THR A 255 -24.39 -12.42 12.00
N ILE A 256 -23.74 -11.55 12.77
CA ILE A 256 -22.77 -10.57 12.26
C ILE A 256 -21.38 -10.98 12.69
N LYS A 257 -20.47 -11.11 11.71
CA LYS A 257 -19.03 -11.31 11.97
C LYS A 257 -18.31 -9.98 12.08
N VAL A 258 -17.63 -9.74 13.19
CA VAL A 258 -16.73 -8.59 13.39
C VAL A 258 -15.29 -9.10 13.46
N THR A 259 -14.42 -8.52 12.64
CA THR A 259 -13.02 -8.96 12.47
C THR A 259 -12.05 -7.82 12.83
N PRO A 260 -10.75 -8.11 12.98
CA PRO A 260 -9.71 -7.08 13.13
C PRO A 260 -9.68 -6.05 11.98
N GLU A 261 -10.19 -6.36 10.79
CA GLU A 261 -10.30 -5.38 9.70
C GLU A 261 -11.32 -4.26 9.99
N ASN A 262 -12.20 -4.48 10.98
CA ASN A 262 -13.18 -3.48 11.41
C ASN A 262 -12.62 -2.54 12.48
N LEU A 263 -11.34 -2.62 12.83
CA LEU A 263 -10.69 -1.73 13.80
C LEU A 263 -10.69 -0.27 13.34
N MET A 264 -11.02 0.63 14.26
CA MET A 264 -10.98 2.08 14.03
C MET A 264 -9.57 2.65 14.07
N PHE A 265 -8.63 1.93 14.72
CA PHE A 265 -7.24 2.35 14.89
C PHE A 265 -6.31 1.20 14.52
N SER A 266 -5.36 1.42 13.61
CA SER A 266 -4.42 0.38 13.14
C SER A 266 -3.46 -0.12 14.21
N THR A 267 -3.30 0.62 15.32
CA THR A 267 -2.44 0.24 16.45
C THR A 267 -3.20 -0.46 17.57
N ALA A 268 -4.53 -0.58 17.48
CA ALA A 268 -5.32 -1.28 18.47
C ALA A 268 -5.18 -2.80 18.28
N ASP A 269 -5.09 -3.54 19.38
CA ASP A 269 -5.15 -5.00 19.35
C ASP A 269 -6.57 -5.44 19.72
N PHE A 270 -7.26 -6.02 18.73
CA PHE A 270 -8.65 -6.46 18.89
C PHE A 270 -8.79 -7.56 19.95
N TRP A 271 -7.81 -8.46 20.06
CA TRP A 271 -7.88 -9.64 20.90
C TRP A 271 -7.37 -9.41 22.33
N GLN A 272 -6.53 -8.38 22.54
CA GLN A 272 -6.07 -7.98 23.87
C GLN A 272 -6.99 -6.97 24.56
N ALA A 273 -8.04 -6.52 23.88
CA ALA A 273 -8.99 -5.58 24.43
C ALA A 273 -9.80 -6.22 25.57
N ILE A 274 -9.92 -5.52 26.70
CA ILE A 274 -10.61 -5.97 27.92
C ILE A 274 -11.69 -4.97 28.35
N ASP A 275 -12.58 -5.40 29.24
CA ASP A 275 -13.69 -4.59 29.77
C ASP A 275 -14.48 -3.88 28.67
N LEU A 276 -15.06 -4.68 27.80
CA LEU A 276 -15.73 -4.28 26.58
C LEU A 276 -17.25 -4.35 26.70
N LYS A 277 -17.91 -3.60 25.83
CA LYS A 277 -19.29 -3.81 25.46
C LYS A 277 -19.41 -3.99 23.96
N VAL A 278 -20.27 -4.92 23.56
CA VAL A 278 -20.67 -5.17 22.18
C VAL A 278 -22.08 -4.64 22.00
N GLU A 279 -22.33 -3.87 20.96
CA GLU A 279 -23.60 -3.23 20.68
C GLU A 279 -23.96 -3.41 19.20
N ILE A 280 -25.19 -3.80 18.91
CA ILE A 280 -25.76 -3.69 17.57
C ILE A 280 -26.78 -2.55 17.60
N ARG A 281 -26.59 -1.55 16.74
CA ARG A 281 -27.52 -0.43 16.57
C ARG A 281 -28.05 -0.37 15.14
N PHE A 282 -29.36 -0.21 15.00
CA PHE A 282 -30.04 0.05 13.74
C PHE A 282 -30.30 1.54 13.62
N SER A 283 -29.84 2.13 12.51
CA SER A 283 -29.94 3.57 12.26
C SER A 283 -30.95 3.90 11.17
N GLN A 284 -31.83 4.86 11.45
CA GLN A 284 -32.83 5.33 10.49
C GLN A 284 -32.21 6.20 9.40
N THR A 285 -31.19 6.98 9.75
CA THR A 285 -30.52 7.93 8.83
C THR A 285 -29.28 7.33 8.17
N GLY A 286 -28.76 6.23 8.71
CA GLY A 286 -27.53 5.59 8.25
C GLY A 286 -26.26 6.29 8.75
N LEU A 287 -26.37 7.24 9.67
CA LEU A 287 -25.21 7.93 10.25
C LEU A 287 -24.60 7.11 11.38
N ALA A 288 -23.27 7.16 11.52
CA ALA A 288 -22.57 6.45 12.59
C ALA A 288 -22.92 6.97 14.00
N LYS A 289 -23.33 8.23 14.11
CA LYS A 289 -23.76 8.84 15.37
C LYS A 289 -25.17 8.34 15.76
N PRO A 290 -25.41 7.96 17.03
CA PRO A 290 -26.76 7.59 17.49
C PRO A 290 -27.72 8.76 17.40
N GLU A 291 -28.94 8.49 16.95
CA GLU A 291 -30.03 9.47 16.84
C GLU A 291 -31.33 8.94 17.45
N THR A 292 -32.20 9.84 17.90
CA THR A 292 -33.51 9.50 18.46
C THR A 292 -34.31 8.65 17.47
N GLY A 293 -34.82 7.51 17.92
CA GLY A 293 -35.54 6.55 17.08
C GLY A 293 -34.71 5.40 16.54
N ASP A 294 -33.38 5.47 16.66
CA ASP A 294 -32.52 4.28 16.47
C ASP A 294 -32.87 3.22 17.52
N ILE A 295 -32.80 1.94 17.15
CA ILE A 295 -32.96 0.83 18.10
C ILE A 295 -31.64 0.10 18.28
N PHE A 296 -31.40 -0.43 19.47
CA PHE A 296 -30.16 -1.14 19.76
C PHE A 296 -30.32 -2.23 20.82
N GLY A 297 -29.34 -3.12 20.83
CA GLY A 297 -29.13 -4.11 21.87
C GLY A 297 -27.65 -4.19 22.19
N GLN A 298 -27.32 -4.53 23.44
CA GLN A 298 -25.94 -4.56 23.89
C GLN A 298 -25.66 -5.70 24.87
N LEU A 299 -24.42 -6.15 24.89
CA LEU A 299 -23.85 -7.08 25.85
C LEU A 299 -22.70 -6.39 26.59
N SER A 300 -22.80 -6.30 27.91
CA SER A 300 -21.82 -5.64 28.77
C SER A 300 -21.92 -6.17 30.21
N PRO A 301 -20.80 -6.40 30.93
CA PRO A 301 -19.42 -6.30 30.46
C PRO A 301 -18.93 -7.61 29.81
N ILE A 302 -17.99 -7.48 28.87
CA ILE A 302 -17.25 -8.58 28.24
C ILE A 302 -15.79 -8.42 28.66
N GLN A 303 -15.23 -9.42 29.34
CA GLN A 303 -13.88 -9.33 29.90
C GLN A 303 -12.77 -9.39 28.85
N GLY A 304 -13.05 -9.97 27.68
CA GLY A 304 -12.14 -10.02 26.54
C GLY A 304 -12.79 -10.72 25.34
N LEU A 305 -12.15 -10.62 24.18
CA LEU A 305 -12.62 -11.26 22.95
C LEU A 305 -11.80 -12.52 22.66
N THR A 306 -12.48 -13.56 22.20
CA THR A 306 -11.83 -14.79 21.73
C THR A 306 -12.22 -15.02 20.28
N PRO A 307 -11.28 -15.38 19.38
CA PRO A 307 -11.62 -15.75 18.01
C PRO A 307 -12.69 -16.84 17.98
N THR A 308 -13.62 -16.72 17.04
CA THR A 308 -14.80 -17.56 16.81
C THR A 308 -15.83 -17.58 17.95
N GLN A 309 -15.66 -16.79 19.00
CA GLN A 309 -16.63 -16.71 20.08
C GLN A 309 -17.93 -16.03 19.61
N ASN A 310 -19.06 -16.63 19.97
CA ASN A 310 -20.38 -16.09 19.70
C ASN A 310 -20.92 -15.31 20.90
N TYR A 311 -21.43 -14.11 20.63
CA TYR A 311 -22.11 -13.24 21.58
C TYR A 311 -23.55 -13.05 21.13
N SER A 312 -24.50 -13.49 21.94
CA SER A 312 -25.92 -13.37 21.64
C SER A 312 -26.52 -12.18 22.36
N LEU A 313 -27.28 -11.34 21.65
CA LEU A 313 -27.99 -10.19 22.23
C LEU A 313 -29.39 -10.04 21.65
N THR A 314 -30.21 -9.25 22.34
CA THR A 314 -31.58 -8.92 21.92
C THR A 314 -31.64 -7.41 21.69
N ILE A 315 -32.33 -6.98 20.64
CA ILE A 315 -32.59 -5.57 20.36
C ILE A 315 -33.88 -5.18 21.07
N ASP A 316 -33.76 -4.44 22.16
CA ASP A 316 -34.88 -4.09 23.05
C ASP A 316 -34.82 -2.65 23.57
N GLN A 317 -33.84 -1.86 23.13
CA GLN A 317 -33.65 -0.47 23.54
C GLN A 317 -33.87 0.48 22.36
N VAL A 318 -34.35 1.69 22.69
CA VAL A 318 -34.52 2.79 21.74
C VAL A 318 -33.64 3.94 22.20
N VAL A 319 -32.92 4.55 21.26
CA VAL A 319 -32.17 5.78 21.49
C VAL A 319 -33.18 6.93 21.64
N ASN A 320 -33.09 7.64 22.76
CA ASN A 320 -33.92 8.81 23.06
C ASN A 320 -33.18 10.10 22.73
#